data_AF-N8RGS3-F1
#
_entry.id   AF-N8RGS3-F1
#
_cell.length_a   1.000
_cell.length_b   1.000
_cell.length_c   1.000
_cell.angle_alpha   90.00
_cell.angle_beta   90.00
_cell.angle_gamma   90.00
#
_symmetry.space_group_name_H-M   'P 1'
#
loop_
_entity.id
_entity.type
_entity.pdbx_description
1 polymer ?
#
loop_
_entity_poly.entity_id
_entity_poly.type
_entity_poly.pdbx_seq_one_letter_code
_entity_poly.pdbx_strand_id
1 'polypeptide(L)'
;MDKFSNQFLSYYDKLPRGEASVFLPVWIWKIFAPIATEQRKINFFQHTILEFLYIDQQDRLTIANWMGVDLELVDLIIETELEPNGWIQVNNDRWNLTESGLRLLEDEIEQQTDLQPYYLIQDAITGKLWHRLIPNKLQLLETTEQDGKIQILGSRDSGKNIRPFMVEPKNIFIPKAPSHNQILQTIKHHNWAVRGQNVRSHDEQRLYLDQQNLKNYEFYDQSPEAFYILSHIDHSQDSAHICQLQDPCHISQFDDWIQNLHIEIAIKHKPFSDKVKRSLGQNIDENETIDEFEERLLQEISFELAIDFPYAHKIANLEKHLSRLLARKKQLEEKGNDYDIDDLINQCQKALEACFKQMLQIWKHPHAHMIIAPKYSNKNTLNDTLNLRLGQLFEKKLLESYANARYSNVFSANGFSAGVFSDPKASLKPLIVSNLLCIPDHQPHPLIQRSNAQQDLASLLKICESRNDSTHDSANEIDIPTALALSQFTLDWVSFFTAIEA
;
A
#
# COMPACT_ATOMS: atom_id res chain seq x y z
N MET A 1 -19.08 -2.25 -33.73
CA MET A 1 -18.31 -1.14 -33.13
C MET A 1 -16.88 -1.63 -33.08
N ASP A 2 -15.96 -0.89 -33.68
CA ASP A 2 -14.55 -1.23 -33.63
C ASP A 2 -14.05 -1.08 -32.18
N LYS A 3 -13.41 -2.11 -31.64
CA LYS A 3 -12.82 -2.08 -30.30
C LYS A 3 -11.67 -1.08 -30.27
N PHE A 4 -11.46 -0.42 -29.13
CA PHE A 4 -10.34 0.53 -28.99
C PHE A 4 -8.98 -0.14 -29.23
N SER A 5 -8.81 -1.38 -28.76
CA SER A 5 -7.62 -2.20 -29.02
C SER A 5 -7.94 -3.70 -28.92
N ASN A 6 -7.07 -4.53 -29.49
CA ASN A 6 -7.06 -5.98 -29.29
C ASN A 6 -5.84 -6.44 -28.45
N GLN A 7 -5.10 -5.50 -27.86
CA GLN A 7 -3.93 -5.78 -27.04
C GLN A 7 -4.24 -5.48 -25.57
N PHE A 8 -3.91 -6.43 -24.71
CA PHE A 8 -4.23 -6.40 -23.29
C PHE A 8 -2.95 -6.52 -22.48
N LEU A 9 -2.86 -5.75 -21.40
CA LEU A 9 -1.73 -5.70 -20.48
C LEU A 9 -2.19 -6.10 -19.08
N SER A 10 -1.35 -6.83 -18.36
CA SER A 10 -1.55 -7.12 -16.95
C SER A 10 -0.22 -7.18 -16.25
N TYR A 11 -0.13 -6.52 -15.09
CA TYR A 11 1.03 -6.52 -14.21
C TYR A 11 0.74 -7.21 -12.87
N TYR A 12 -0.34 -8.00 -12.81
CA TYR A 12 -0.66 -8.84 -11.67
C TYR A 12 0.21 -10.11 -11.65
N ASP A 13 0.85 -10.40 -10.52
CA ASP A 13 1.52 -11.70 -10.30
C ASP A 13 0.51 -12.85 -10.23
N LYS A 14 -0.67 -12.58 -9.67
CA LYS A 14 -1.83 -13.47 -9.62
C LYS A 14 -3.07 -12.67 -9.97
N LEU A 15 -3.84 -13.14 -10.95
CA LEU A 15 -5.04 -12.44 -11.40
C LEU A 15 -6.07 -12.33 -10.25
N PRO A 16 -6.67 -11.15 -10.05
CA PRO A 16 -7.65 -10.94 -8.99
C PRO A 16 -8.92 -11.72 -9.31
N ARG A 17 -9.47 -12.41 -8.31
CA ARG A 17 -10.65 -13.28 -8.47
C ARG A 17 -11.91 -12.47 -8.16
N GLY A 18 -12.83 -12.36 -9.12
CA GLY A 18 -14.14 -11.72 -8.91
C GLY A 18 -14.64 -10.92 -10.12
N GLU A 19 -15.88 -10.41 -10.03
CA GLU A 19 -16.52 -9.61 -11.09
C GLU A 19 -16.03 -8.15 -11.14
N ALA A 20 -15.19 -7.72 -10.21
CA ALA A 20 -14.72 -6.33 -10.07
C ALA A 20 -13.50 -6.01 -10.95
N SER A 21 -13.04 -6.94 -11.79
CA SER A 21 -11.96 -6.70 -12.74
C SER A 21 -12.41 -5.81 -13.90
N VAL A 22 -11.54 -4.89 -14.32
CA VAL A 22 -11.82 -3.85 -15.31
C VAL A 22 -10.64 -3.72 -16.26
N PHE A 23 -10.92 -3.60 -17.56
CA PHE A 23 -9.94 -3.19 -18.55
C PHE A 23 -10.08 -1.70 -18.83
N LEU A 24 -9.01 -0.96 -18.52
CA LEU A 24 -8.93 0.48 -18.73
C LEU A 24 -8.26 0.76 -20.09
N PRO A 25 -8.85 1.57 -20.97
CA PRO A 25 -8.28 1.89 -22.27
C PRO A 25 -7.16 2.93 -22.09
N VAL A 26 -5.98 2.63 -22.64
CA VAL A 26 -4.80 3.48 -22.52
C VAL A 26 -4.06 3.61 -23.84
N TRP A 27 -3.46 4.76 -24.02
CA TRP A 27 -2.46 5.07 -25.03
C TRP A 27 -1.08 4.91 -24.44
N ILE A 28 -0.21 4.16 -25.12
CA ILE A 28 1.16 3.91 -24.72
C ILE A 28 2.12 4.73 -25.60
N TRP A 29 3.02 5.47 -24.95
CA TRP A 29 4.10 6.20 -25.61
C TRP A 29 5.45 5.60 -25.23
N LYS A 30 6.35 5.45 -26.20
CA LYS A 30 7.69 4.91 -25.97
C LYS A 30 8.72 6.02 -25.82
N ILE A 31 9.47 6.01 -24.74
CA ILE A 31 10.67 6.84 -24.56
C ILE A 31 11.88 5.93 -24.41
N PHE A 32 13.06 6.45 -24.70
CA PHE A 32 14.32 5.73 -24.53
C PHE A 32 15.17 6.43 -23.50
N ALA A 33 15.73 5.69 -22.55
CA ALA A 33 16.62 6.27 -21.55
C ALA A 33 17.76 5.30 -21.22
N PRO A 34 18.92 5.81 -20.80
CA PRO A 34 20.05 4.98 -20.39
C PRO A 34 19.66 4.01 -19.27
N ILE A 35 20.27 2.82 -19.27
CA ILE A 35 20.07 1.82 -18.22
C ILE A 35 20.43 2.42 -16.85
N ALA A 36 19.59 2.19 -15.84
CA ALA A 36 19.96 2.47 -14.45
C ALA A 36 20.91 1.36 -13.97
N THR A 37 22.19 1.46 -14.34
CA THR A 37 23.27 0.67 -13.74
C THR A 37 23.49 1.11 -12.30
N GLU A 38 24.00 0.20 -11.45
CA GLU A 38 24.38 0.51 -10.08
C GLU A 38 25.35 1.70 -10.07
N GLN A 39 24.91 2.80 -9.43
CA GLN A 39 25.68 4.01 -9.07
C GLN A 39 26.67 4.49 -10.13
N ARG A 40 26.38 5.64 -10.77
CA ARG A 40 27.42 6.44 -11.45
C ARG A 40 28.65 6.49 -10.54
N LYS A 41 29.76 5.92 -11.01
CA LYS A 41 30.99 5.82 -10.23
C LYS A 41 31.59 7.19 -9.98
N ILE A 42 31.21 8.18 -10.79
CA ILE A 42 31.68 9.56 -10.72
C ILE A 42 30.54 10.59 -10.76
N ASN A 43 30.78 11.74 -10.14
CA ASN A 43 29.87 12.88 -10.13
C ASN A 43 30.07 13.76 -11.39
N PHE A 44 29.15 14.70 -11.64
CA PHE A 44 29.18 15.57 -12.82
C PHE A 44 30.48 16.39 -12.96
N PHE A 45 31.02 16.90 -11.86
CA PHE A 45 32.26 17.71 -11.90
C PHE A 45 33.48 16.84 -12.21
N GLN A 46 33.57 15.66 -11.60
CA GLN A 46 34.59 14.66 -11.90
C GLN A 46 34.55 14.25 -13.39
N HIS A 47 33.36 13.92 -13.90
CA HIS A 47 33.17 13.56 -15.31
C HIS A 47 33.64 14.69 -16.24
N THR A 48 33.18 15.91 -15.99
CA THR A 48 33.52 17.08 -16.81
C THR A 48 35.03 17.34 -16.84
N ILE A 49 35.71 17.22 -15.70
CA ILE A 49 37.18 17.37 -15.63
C ILE A 49 37.87 16.27 -16.45
N LEU A 50 37.44 15.02 -16.30
CA LEU A 50 38.02 13.90 -17.06
C LEU A 50 37.80 14.07 -18.57
N GLU A 51 36.63 14.56 -19.02
CA GLU A 51 36.35 14.88 -20.44
C GLU A 51 37.28 15.96 -20.99
N PHE A 52 37.56 17.01 -20.22
CA PHE A 52 38.51 18.04 -20.64
C PHE A 52 39.92 17.48 -20.78
N LEU A 53 40.34 16.60 -19.86
CA LEU A 53 41.62 15.91 -19.98
C LEU A 53 41.67 14.95 -21.18
N TYR A 54 40.54 14.31 -21.51
CA TYR A 54 40.43 13.43 -22.68
C TYR A 54 40.62 14.18 -24.01
N ILE A 55 40.15 15.43 -24.11
CA ILE A 55 40.40 16.29 -25.28
C ILE A 55 41.73 17.07 -25.20
N ASP A 56 42.65 16.65 -24.33
CA ASP A 56 43.98 17.23 -24.09
C ASP A 56 43.97 18.69 -23.59
N GLN A 57 42.89 19.12 -22.93
CA GLN A 57 42.82 20.42 -22.27
C GLN A 57 43.37 20.29 -20.84
N GLN A 58 44.61 20.74 -20.62
CA GLN A 58 45.32 20.57 -19.34
C GLN A 58 45.46 21.87 -18.53
N ASP A 59 45.04 23.01 -19.09
CA ASP A 59 45.13 24.30 -18.39
C ASP A 59 44.04 24.46 -17.31
N ARG A 60 44.48 24.51 -16.06
CA ARG A 60 43.63 24.55 -14.85
C ARG A 60 42.68 25.75 -14.86
N LEU A 61 43.17 26.92 -15.28
CA LEU A 61 42.39 28.16 -15.36
C LEU A 61 41.30 28.07 -16.43
N THR A 62 41.62 27.49 -17.59
CA THR A 62 40.65 27.27 -18.65
C THR A 62 39.55 26.29 -18.23
N ILE A 63 39.92 25.19 -17.56
CA ILE A 63 38.95 24.21 -17.04
C ILE A 63 37.99 24.88 -16.04
N ALA A 64 38.52 25.62 -15.05
CA ALA A 64 37.70 26.32 -14.06
C ALA A 64 36.73 27.33 -14.72
N ASN A 65 37.23 28.11 -15.68
CA ASN A 65 36.43 29.08 -16.43
C ASN A 65 35.31 28.40 -17.25
N TRP A 66 35.59 27.26 -17.90
CA TRP A 66 34.61 26.55 -18.72
C TRP A 66 33.54 25.84 -17.87
N MET A 67 33.91 25.34 -16.70
CA MET A 67 32.99 24.77 -15.73
C MET A 67 32.17 25.83 -14.98
N GLY A 68 32.60 27.10 -15.01
CA GLY A 68 31.97 28.19 -14.28
C GLY A 68 32.15 28.09 -12.76
N VAL A 69 33.29 27.55 -12.32
CA VAL A 69 33.63 27.35 -10.89
C VAL A 69 34.97 27.98 -10.54
N ASP A 70 35.22 28.18 -9.24
CA ASP A 70 36.52 28.69 -8.76
C ASP A 70 37.63 27.64 -8.95
N LEU A 71 38.85 28.12 -9.27
CA LEU A 71 40.03 27.28 -9.48
C LEU A 71 40.30 26.33 -8.30
N GLU A 72 40.10 26.84 -7.07
CA GLU A 72 40.29 26.10 -5.83
C GLU A 72 39.37 24.87 -5.72
N LEU A 73 38.17 24.92 -6.30
CA LEU A 73 37.25 23.77 -6.32
C LEU A 73 37.73 22.69 -7.30
N VAL A 74 38.25 23.09 -8.46
CA VAL A 74 38.83 22.14 -9.43
C VAL A 74 40.04 21.46 -8.80
N ASP A 75 40.92 22.23 -8.15
CA ASP A 75 42.10 21.69 -7.46
C ASP A 75 41.71 20.75 -6.32
N LEU A 76 40.68 21.10 -5.54
CA LEU A 76 40.16 20.22 -4.49
C LEU A 76 39.67 18.87 -5.04
N ILE A 77 38.87 18.88 -6.12
CA ILE A 77 38.34 17.65 -6.73
C ILE A 77 39.48 16.79 -7.29
N ILE A 78 40.48 17.42 -7.92
CA ILE A 78 41.67 16.76 -8.45
C ILE A 78 42.44 16.05 -7.32
N GLU A 79 42.79 16.78 -6.25
CA GLU A 79 43.67 16.30 -5.18
C GLU A 79 42.99 15.32 -4.22
N THR A 80 41.69 15.46 -3.99
CA THR A 80 40.96 14.66 -2.98
C THR A 80 40.16 13.51 -3.57
N GLU A 81 39.80 13.59 -4.86
CA GLU A 81 38.92 12.59 -5.49
C GLU A 81 39.57 11.93 -6.71
N LEU A 82 40.05 12.69 -7.70
CA LEU A 82 40.48 12.12 -8.99
C LEU A 82 41.87 11.44 -8.92
N GLU A 83 42.86 12.09 -8.31
CA GLU A 83 44.21 11.53 -8.16
C GLU A 83 44.26 10.35 -7.17
N PRO A 84 43.62 10.42 -5.97
CA PRO A 84 43.60 9.30 -5.02
C PRO A 84 42.89 8.05 -5.56
N ASN A 85 41.88 8.20 -6.41
CA ASN A 85 41.22 7.07 -7.08
C ASN A 85 42.02 6.54 -8.29
N GLY A 86 43.15 7.16 -8.62
CA GLY A 86 44.05 6.73 -9.69
C GLY A 86 43.50 6.97 -11.10
N TRP A 87 42.52 7.86 -11.27
CA TRP A 87 41.93 8.18 -12.57
C TRP A 87 42.75 9.21 -13.36
N ILE A 88 43.55 10.00 -12.65
CA ILE A 88 44.51 10.95 -13.21
C ILE A 88 45.88 10.77 -12.55
N GLN A 89 46.91 11.22 -13.24
CA GLN A 89 48.26 11.33 -12.71
C GLN A 89 48.77 12.77 -12.88
N VAL A 90 49.20 13.37 -11.78
CA VAL A 90 49.77 14.72 -11.77
C VAL A 90 51.29 14.62 -11.89
N ASN A 91 51.83 15.07 -13.03
CA ASN A 91 53.28 15.10 -13.28
C ASN A 91 53.70 16.52 -13.64
N ASN A 92 54.54 17.16 -12.82
CA ASN A 92 55.08 18.51 -13.06
C ASN A 92 54.01 19.54 -13.50
N ASP A 93 52.96 19.70 -12.70
CA ASP A 93 51.80 20.58 -12.96
C ASP A 93 50.99 20.24 -14.23
N ARG A 94 51.17 19.05 -14.81
CA ARG A 94 50.31 18.53 -15.88
C ARG A 94 49.44 17.40 -15.36
N TRP A 95 48.15 17.51 -15.67
CA TRP A 95 47.16 16.50 -15.40
C TRP A 95 47.04 15.56 -16.60
N ASN A 96 47.35 14.29 -16.40
CA ASN A 96 47.21 13.29 -17.45
C ASN A 96 46.18 12.25 -17.03
N LEU A 97 45.29 11.90 -17.94
CA LEU A 97 44.33 10.83 -17.75
C LEU A 97 45.06 9.47 -17.70
N THR A 98 44.78 8.64 -16.71
CA THR A 98 45.34 7.28 -16.65
C THR A 98 44.51 6.30 -17.49
N GLU A 99 45.02 5.09 -17.74
CA GLU A 99 44.24 4.03 -18.40
C GLU A 99 42.96 3.67 -17.60
N SER A 100 43.01 3.78 -16.27
CA SER A 100 41.84 3.58 -15.40
C SER A 100 40.80 4.68 -15.58
N GLY A 101 41.23 5.96 -15.63
CA GLY A 101 40.34 7.09 -15.88
C GLY A 101 39.78 7.12 -17.29
N LEU A 102 40.54 6.66 -18.29
CA LEU A 102 40.07 6.51 -19.67
C LEU A 102 39.00 5.42 -19.78
N ARG A 103 39.23 4.24 -19.22
CA ARG A 103 38.22 3.16 -19.20
C ARG A 103 36.96 3.58 -18.45
N LEU A 104 37.10 4.36 -17.38
CA LEU A 104 35.96 4.91 -16.64
C LEU A 104 35.10 5.86 -17.49
N LEU A 105 35.74 6.74 -18.26
CA LEU A 105 35.06 7.62 -19.22
C LEU A 105 34.41 6.83 -20.35
N GLU A 106 35.13 5.87 -20.93
CA GLU A 106 34.63 5.00 -22.00
C GLU A 106 33.42 4.18 -21.51
N ASP A 107 33.49 3.60 -20.30
CA ASP A 107 32.38 2.90 -19.65
C ASP A 107 31.16 3.82 -19.45
N GLU A 108 31.34 5.09 -19.07
CA GLU A 108 30.22 6.05 -18.95
C GLU A 108 29.64 6.46 -20.31
N ILE A 109 30.47 6.65 -21.33
CA ILE A 109 30.03 6.96 -22.70
C ILE A 109 29.26 5.78 -23.30
N GLU A 110 29.74 4.55 -23.10
CA GLU A 110 29.05 3.32 -23.50
C GLU A 110 27.71 3.14 -22.74
N GLN A 111 27.67 3.44 -21.44
CA GLN A 111 26.42 3.42 -20.67
C GLN A 111 25.40 4.47 -21.12
N GLN A 112 25.84 5.64 -21.60
CA GLN A 112 24.96 6.65 -22.19
C GLN A 112 24.39 6.22 -23.55
N THR A 113 25.06 5.29 -24.26
CA THR A 113 24.62 4.79 -25.56
C THR A 113 23.75 3.54 -25.49
N ASP A 114 23.77 2.78 -24.39
CA ASP A 114 22.84 1.66 -24.17
C ASP A 114 21.47 2.16 -23.68
N LEU A 115 20.63 2.53 -24.64
CA LEU A 115 19.29 3.05 -24.39
C LEU A 115 18.26 1.92 -24.28
N GLN A 116 17.53 1.89 -23.17
CA GLN A 116 16.41 0.98 -22.96
C GLN A 116 15.06 1.68 -23.14
N PRO A 117 14.06 0.95 -23.68
CA PRO A 117 12.73 1.48 -23.85
C PRO A 117 11.98 1.53 -22.51
N TYR A 118 11.28 2.64 -22.29
CA TYR A 118 10.30 2.82 -21.23
C TYR A 118 8.97 3.24 -21.86
N TYR A 119 7.88 2.85 -21.22
CA TYR A 119 6.55 3.14 -21.72
C TYR A 119 5.79 4.03 -20.75
N LEU A 120 5.31 5.16 -21.25
CA LEU A 120 4.41 6.07 -20.56
C LEU A 120 2.97 5.64 -20.84
N ILE A 121 2.09 5.85 -19.86
CA ILE A 121 0.68 5.45 -19.95
C ILE A 121 -0.18 6.71 -19.93
N GLN A 122 -1.00 6.89 -20.96
CA GLN A 122 -1.96 7.98 -21.05
C GLN A 122 -3.38 7.41 -21.12
N ASP A 123 -4.24 7.88 -20.24
CA ASP A 123 -5.64 7.48 -20.15
C ASP A 123 -6.41 7.87 -21.44
N ALA A 124 -7.12 6.93 -22.07
CA ALA A 124 -7.89 7.21 -23.28
C ALA A 124 -9.25 7.89 -23.03
N ILE A 125 -9.76 7.87 -21.79
CA ILE A 125 -11.01 8.53 -21.36
C ILE A 125 -10.71 9.95 -20.87
N THR A 126 -9.71 10.11 -20.00
CA THR A 126 -9.40 11.40 -19.39
C THR A 126 -8.37 12.20 -20.18
N GLY A 127 -7.53 11.54 -20.99
CA GLY A 127 -6.41 12.15 -21.73
C GLY A 127 -5.20 12.48 -20.85
N LYS A 128 -5.24 12.19 -19.55
CA LYS A 128 -4.17 12.48 -18.61
C LYS A 128 -3.08 11.42 -18.69
N LEU A 129 -1.83 11.86 -18.53
CA LEU A 129 -0.70 10.95 -18.36
C LEU A 129 -0.76 10.40 -16.93
N TRP A 130 -0.76 9.08 -16.79
CA TRP A 130 -0.61 8.45 -15.48
C TRP A 130 0.83 8.60 -15.03
N HIS A 131 1.01 8.82 -13.73
CA HIS A 131 2.33 8.96 -13.12
C HIS A 131 3.02 7.59 -12.92
N ARG A 132 3.06 6.79 -14.00
CA ARG A 132 3.61 5.44 -14.05
C ARG A 132 4.45 5.27 -15.32
N LEU A 133 5.57 4.58 -15.13
CA LEU A 133 6.45 4.13 -16.19
C LEU A 133 6.54 2.61 -16.14
N ILE A 134 6.46 1.99 -17.30
CA ILE A 134 6.73 0.55 -17.46
C ILE A 134 8.14 0.41 -18.06
N PRO A 135 9.09 -0.21 -17.35
CA PRO A 135 10.42 -0.46 -17.89
C PRO A 135 10.42 -1.65 -18.88
N ASN A 136 11.30 -1.57 -19.87
CA ASN A 136 11.74 -2.66 -20.76
C ASN A 136 10.69 -3.23 -21.71
N LYS A 137 9.69 -3.94 -21.19
CA LYS A 137 8.76 -4.71 -22.01
C LYS A 137 7.35 -4.65 -21.46
N LEU A 138 6.40 -4.44 -22.36
CA LEU A 138 4.97 -4.54 -22.07
C LEU A 138 4.58 -6.00 -21.76
N GLN A 139 3.88 -6.21 -20.65
CA GLN A 139 3.41 -7.53 -20.22
C GLN A 139 2.07 -7.85 -20.88
N LEU A 140 2.13 -8.39 -22.09
CA LEU A 140 0.95 -8.80 -22.84
C LEU A 140 0.22 -9.93 -22.13
N LEU A 141 -1.09 -9.76 -21.98
CA LEU A 141 -2.00 -10.75 -21.43
C LEU A 141 -2.73 -11.47 -22.55
N GLU A 142 -2.68 -12.80 -22.52
CA GLU A 142 -3.48 -13.63 -23.41
C GLU A 142 -4.96 -13.57 -23.01
N THR A 143 -5.81 -13.26 -23.99
CA THR A 143 -7.26 -13.23 -23.79
C THR A 143 -7.97 -14.02 -24.86
N THR A 144 -9.17 -14.48 -24.54
CA THR A 144 -10.06 -15.16 -25.49
C THR A 144 -11.36 -14.37 -25.60
N GLU A 145 -11.99 -14.42 -26.77
CA GLU A 145 -13.29 -13.79 -26.97
C GLU A 145 -14.36 -14.88 -27.09
N GLN A 146 -15.39 -14.79 -26.25
CA GLN A 146 -16.55 -15.68 -26.29
C GLN A 146 -17.82 -14.85 -26.10
N ASP A 147 -18.80 -15.02 -26.99
CA ASP A 147 -20.06 -14.27 -27.01
C ASP A 147 -19.87 -12.73 -27.00
N GLY A 148 -18.84 -12.24 -27.68
CA GLY A 148 -18.49 -10.81 -27.73
C GLY A 148 -17.90 -10.25 -26.44
N LYS A 149 -17.56 -11.10 -25.47
CA LYS A 149 -16.94 -10.71 -24.20
C LYS A 149 -15.52 -11.25 -24.11
N ILE A 150 -14.59 -10.38 -23.69
CA ILE A 150 -13.21 -10.74 -23.42
C ILE A 150 -13.14 -11.55 -22.12
N GLN A 151 -12.39 -12.65 -22.19
CA GLN A 151 -12.16 -13.55 -21.07
C GLN A 151 -10.67 -13.76 -20.86
N ILE A 152 -10.27 -13.79 -19.58
CA ILE A 152 -8.93 -14.15 -19.16
C ILE A 152 -9.01 -15.51 -18.47
N LEU A 153 -8.07 -16.41 -18.77
CA LEU A 153 -7.93 -17.66 -18.06
C LEU A 153 -7.37 -17.38 -16.66
N GLY A 154 -8.15 -17.61 -15.59
CA GLY A 154 -7.75 -17.23 -14.23
C GLY A 154 -6.59 -18.08 -13.69
N SER A 155 -6.79 -19.40 -13.60
CA SER A 155 -5.74 -20.37 -13.24
C SER A 155 -5.95 -21.67 -13.99
N ARG A 156 -4.87 -22.25 -14.51
CA ARG A 156 -4.87 -23.54 -15.23
C ARG A 156 -5.50 -24.68 -14.42
N ASP A 157 -5.40 -24.64 -13.09
CA ASP A 157 -5.91 -25.69 -12.21
C ASP A 157 -7.41 -25.54 -11.88
N SER A 158 -7.97 -24.33 -12.00
CA SER A 158 -9.35 -24.05 -11.59
C SER A 158 -10.37 -24.04 -12.75
N GLY A 159 -9.90 -23.87 -13.99
CA GLY A 159 -10.76 -23.73 -15.18
C GLY A 159 -11.71 -22.53 -15.16
N LYS A 160 -11.62 -21.63 -14.15
CA LYS A 160 -12.49 -20.46 -14.03
C LYS A 160 -11.99 -19.32 -14.90
N ASN A 161 -12.88 -18.81 -15.76
CA ASN A 161 -12.61 -17.65 -16.60
C ASN A 161 -13.05 -16.37 -15.90
N ILE A 162 -12.19 -15.34 -15.95
CA ILE A 162 -12.50 -13.99 -15.48
C ILE A 162 -13.04 -13.22 -16.67
N ARG A 163 -14.11 -12.45 -16.46
CA ARG A 163 -14.76 -11.60 -17.46
C ARG A 163 -14.65 -10.14 -17.03
N PRO A 164 -13.55 -9.45 -17.36
CA PRO A 164 -13.38 -8.06 -16.98
C PRO A 164 -14.41 -7.17 -17.68
N PHE A 165 -14.82 -6.11 -17.00
CA PHE A 165 -15.61 -5.05 -17.61
C PHE A 165 -14.72 -4.22 -18.54
N MET A 166 -15.11 -4.09 -19.80
CA MET A 166 -14.42 -3.26 -20.79
C MET A 166 -14.89 -1.81 -20.67
N VAL A 167 -13.99 -0.89 -20.33
CA VAL A 167 -14.29 0.55 -20.40
C VAL A 167 -14.05 1.00 -21.83
N GLU A 168 -15.11 1.08 -22.63
CA GLU A 168 -15.02 1.43 -24.04
C GLU A 168 -15.14 2.96 -24.24
N PRO A 169 -14.12 3.63 -24.79
CA PRO A 169 -14.23 5.06 -25.07
C PRO A 169 -15.33 5.31 -26.12
N LYS A 170 -16.28 6.20 -25.81
CA LYS A 170 -17.37 6.58 -26.74
C LYS A 170 -16.84 7.13 -28.07
N ASN A 171 -15.76 7.90 -27.99
CA ASN A 171 -15.04 8.47 -29.13
C ASN A 171 -13.56 8.17 -28.98
N ILE A 172 -12.95 7.59 -30.01
CA ILE A 172 -11.51 7.31 -30.03
C ILE A 172 -10.81 8.54 -30.61
N PHE A 173 -10.12 9.29 -29.76
CA PHE A 173 -9.25 10.39 -30.16
C PHE A 173 -7.80 10.01 -29.90
N ILE A 174 -6.96 10.10 -30.92
CA ILE A 174 -5.52 9.89 -30.78
C ILE A 174 -4.94 11.14 -30.08
N PRO A 175 -4.38 11.01 -28.87
CA PRO A 175 -3.89 12.14 -28.11
C PRO A 175 -2.66 12.77 -28.78
N LYS A 176 -2.46 14.06 -28.51
CA LYS A 176 -1.20 14.72 -28.85
C LYS A 176 -0.08 14.16 -27.98
N ALA A 177 1.12 14.12 -28.54
CA ALA A 177 2.32 13.71 -27.83
C ALA A 177 2.49 14.48 -26.51
N PRO A 178 2.81 13.80 -25.40
CA PRO A 178 3.03 14.45 -24.11
C PRO A 178 4.20 15.43 -24.21
N SER A 179 4.04 16.59 -23.58
CA SER A 179 5.11 17.59 -23.51
C SER A 179 6.26 17.09 -22.64
N HIS A 180 7.47 17.60 -22.89
CA HIS A 180 8.66 17.28 -22.11
C HIS A 180 8.45 17.45 -20.59
N ASN A 181 7.72 18.50 -20.18
CA ASN A 181 7.38 18.73 -18.77
C ASN A 181 6.46 17.64 -18.19
N GLN A 182 5.46 17.17 -18.94
CA GLN A 182 4.57 16.09 -18.47
C GLN A 182 5.32 14.77 -18.29
N ILE A 183 6.27 14.49 -19.19
CA ILE A 183 7.13 13.29 -19.10
C ILE A 183 8.03 13.39 -17.86
N LEU A 184 8.70 14.53 -17.64
CA LEU A 184 9.54 14.73 -16.45
C LEU A 184 8.76 14.62 -15.13
N GLN A 185 7.54 15.18 -15.06
CA GLN A 185 6.70 15.03 -13.86
C GLN A 185 6.29 13.56 -13.63
N THR A 186 5.97 12.84 -14.70
CA THR A 186 5.63 11.41 -14.63
C THR A 186 6.79 10.57 -14.13
N ILE A 187 8.00 10.81 -14.64
CA ILE A 187 9.24 10.19 -14.15
C ILE A 187 9.44 10.46 -12.66
N LYS A 188 9.34 11.72 -12.27
CA LYS A 188 9.56 12.15 -10.87
C LYS A 188 8.58 11.45 -9.92
N HIS A 189 7.29 11.46 -10.25
CA HIS A 189 6.24 10.86 -9.43
C HIS A 189 6.34 9.33 -9.41
N HIS A 190 6.68 8.69 -10.53
CA HIS A 190 6.93 7.26 -10.56
C HIS A 190 8.08 6.87 -9.60
N ASN A 191 9.19 7.60 -9.62
CA ASN A 191 10.33 7.30 -8.74
C ASN A 191 9.98 7.54 -7.26
N TRP A 192 9.13 8.52 -6.94
CA TRP A 192 8.60 8.69 -5.60
C TRP A 192 7.72 7.52 -5.16
N ALA A 193 6.84 7.02 -6.03
CA ALA A 193 6.01 5.85 -5.73
C ALA A 193 6.86 4.60 -5.47
N VAL A 194 7.87 4.33 -6.30
CA VAL A 194 8.81 3.20 -6.13
C VAL A 194 9.59 3.32 -4.81
N ARG A 195 10.13 4.51 -4.49
CA ARG A 195 10.82 4.74 -3.20
C ARG A 195 9.88 4.54 -2.01
N GLY A 196 8.68 5.09 -2.08
CA GLY A 196 7.67 4.96 -1.03
C GLY A 196 7.28 3.51 -0.78
N GLN A 197 7.23 2.69 -1.83
CA GLN A 197 6.97 1.26 -1.72
C GLN A 197 8.14 0.51 -1.06
N ASN A 198 9.38 0.73 -1.50
CA ASN A 198 10.56 0.04 -0.95
C ASN A 198 10.73 0.27 0.55
N VAL A 199 10.45 1.49 1.05
CA VAL A 199 10.46 1.81 2.49
C VAL A 199 9.43 0.98 3.26
N ARG A 200 8.32 0.60 2.62
CA ARG A 200 7.23 -0.15 3.25
C ARG A 200 7.43 -1.67 3.15
N SER A 201 8.02 -2.18 2.07
CA SER A 201 8.07 -3.61 1.80
C SER A 201 9.23 -4.38 2.41
N HIS A 202 10.30 -3.75 2.93
CA HIS A 202 11.55 -4.42 3.39
C HIS A 202 12.23 -5.35 2.36
N ASP A 203 11.62 -5.61 1.21
CA ASP A 203 12.19 -6.32 0.07
C ASP A 203 13.00 -5.35 -0.81
N GLU A 204 14.31 -5.58 -0.89
CA GLU A 204 15.28 -4.74 -1.61
C GLU A 204 15.30 -4.95 -3.14
N GLN A 205 14.36 -5.70 -3.73
CA GLN A 205 14.52 -6.22 -5.10
C GLN A 205 13.78 -5.47 -6.22
N ARG A 206 13.28 -4.25 -6.01
CA ARG A 206 12.68 -3.48 -7.12
C ARG A 206 13.68 -2.53 -7.75
N LEU A 207 13.92 -2.70 -9.05
CA LEU A 207 14.75 -1.85 -9.91
C LEU A 207 14.34 -0.39 -9.73
N TYR A 208 15.13 0.35 -8.96
CA TYR A 208 14.95 1.78 -8.79
C TYR A 208 15.42 2.47 -10.07
N LEU A 209 14.53 3.25 -10.70
CA LEU A 209 14.91 4.06 -11.85
C LEU A 209 15.63 5.32 -11.35
N ASP A 210 16.89 5.49 -11.75
CA ASP A 210 17.63 6.69 -11.40
C ASP A 210 17.00 7.94 -12.05
N GLN A 211 16.74 8.96 -11.23
CA GLN A 211 16.22 10.25 -11.68
C GLN A 211 17.22 10.98 -12.57
N GLN A 212 18.53 10.70 -12.43
CA GLN A 212 19.54 11.36 -13.26
C GLN A 212 19.57 10.78 -14.69
N ASN A 213 19.43 9.47 -14.85
CA ASN A 213 19.43 8.84 -16.17
C ASN A 213 18.16 9.15 -16.97
N LEU A 214 16.99 9.16 -16.32
CA LEU A 214 15.74 9.53 -16.99
C LEU A 214 15.58 11.04 -17.28
N LYS A 215 16.53 11.91 -16.88
CA LYS A 215 16.59 13.29 -17.40
C LYS A 215 17.13 13.35 -18.82
N ASN A 216 17.95 12.37 -19.21
CA ASN A 216 18.59 12.29 -20.53
C ASN A 216 17.82 11.35 -21.47
N TYR A 217 16.49 11.38 -21.41
CA TYR A 217 15.67 10.52 -22.24
C TYR A 217 15.51 11.09 -23.66
N GLU A 218 15.36 10.19 -24.62
CA GLU A 218 15.03 10.49 -26.00
C GLU A 218 13.54 10.19 -26.25
N PHE A 219 12.86 11.14 -26.88
CA PHE A 219 11.48 10.98 -27.30
C PHE A 219 11.35 11.33 -28.78
N TYR A 220 11.28 10.28 -29.59
CA TYR A 220 11.14 10.36 -31.03
C TYR A 220 9.69 10.61 -31.43
N ASP A 221 9.48 11.27 -32.57
CA ASP A 221 8.16 11.47 -33.15
C ASP A 221 7.54 10.11 -33.48
N GLN A 222 6.36 9.86 -32.91
CA GLN A 222 5.66 8.57 -32.98
C GLN A 222 4.17 8.78 -32.75
N SER A 223 3.36 7.85 -33.24
CA SER A 223 1.97 7.72 -32.81
C SER A 223 1.88 6.83 -31.57
N PRO A 224 0.97 7.12 -30.63
CA PRO A 224 0.77 6.24 -29.49
C PRO A 224 0.12 4.92 -29.93
N GLU A 225 0.41 3.84 -29.21
CA GLU A 225 -0.20 2.54 -29.42
C GLU A 225 -1.37 2.33 -28.44
N ALA A 226 -2.49 1.77 -28.91
CA ALA A 226 -3.68 1.55 -28.10
C ALA A 226 -3.62 0.20 -27.37
N PHE A 227 -3.88 0.18 -26.07
CA PHE A 227 -3.94 -1.03 -25.24
C PHE A 227 -5.10 -0.96 -24.25
N TYR A 228 -5.50 -2.11 -23.71
CA TYR A 228 -6.19 -2.15 -22.43
C TYR A 228 -5.24 -2.62 -21.34
N ILE A 229 -5.32 -2.00 -20.17
CA ILE A 229 -4.58 -2.43 -18.99
C ILE A 229 -5.55 -2.91 -17.91
N LEU A 230 -5.26 -4.07 -17.33
CA LEU A 230 -6.09 -4.67 -16.30
C LEU A 230 -5.96 -3.90 -14.98
N SER A 231 -7.10 -3.62 -14.36
CA SER A 231 -7.23 -3.09 -13.01
C SER A 231 -8.38 -3.80 -12.29
N HIS A 232 -8.55 -3.51 -11.00
CA HIS A 232 -9.59 -4.10 -10.17
C HIS A 232 -10.22 -3.03 -9.29
N ILE A 233 -11.54 -3.05 -9.18
CA ILE A 233 -12.27 -2.20 -8.22
C ILE A 233 -12.17 -2.88 -6.86
N ASP A 234 -11.64 -2.15 -5.89
CA ASP A 234 -11.53 -2.58 -4.49
C ASP A 234 -12.13 -1.50 -3.58
N HIS A 235 -12.27 -1.79 -2.29
CA HIS A 235 -12.62 -0.75 -1.33
C HIS A 235 -11.50 0.27 -1.20
N SER A 236 -11.90 1.52 -1.05
CA SER A 236 -10.95 2.60 -0.84
C SER A 236 -10.23 2.43 0.50
N GLN A 237 -8.92 2.69 0.50
CA GLN A 237 -8.19 2.84 1.77
C GLN A 237 -8.37 4.24 2.37
N ASP A 238 -8.79 5.20 1.55
CA ASP A 238 -9.18 6.55 1.94
C ASP A 238 -10.64 6.58 2.38
N SER A 239 -10.93 7.24 3.50
CA SER A 239 -12.30 7.48 3.97
C SER A 239 -13.09 8.45 3.09
N ALA A 240 -12.43 9.18 2.18
CA ALA A 240 -13.09 10.09 1.25
C ALA A 240 -13.87 9.36 0.14
N HIS A 241 -13.52 8.11 -0.16
CA HIS A 241 -14.13 7.31 -1.22
C HIS A 241 -14.55 5.94 -0.67
N ILE A 242 -15.49 5.30 -1.35
CA ILE A 242 -15.98 3.97 -0.92
C ILE A 242 -15.22 2.88 -1.65
N CYS A 243 -14.94 3.11 -2.92
CA CYS A 243 -14.12 2.24 -3.74
C CYS A 243 -12.92 2.99 -4.31
N GLN A 244 -11.97 2.25 -4.82
CA GLN A 244 -10.84 2.75 -5.58
C GLN A 244 -10.49 1.75 -6.67
N LEU A 245 -9.86 2.21 -7.74
CA LEU A 245 -9.19 1.30 -8.68
C LEU A 245 -7.80 0.94 -8.13
N GLN A 246 -7.44 -0.33 -8.22
CA GLN A 246 -6.07 -0.72 -7.94
C GLN A 246 -5.13 -0.17 -9.02
N ASP A 247 -3.97 0.33 -8.59
CA ASP A 247 -2.86 0.72 -9.47
C ASP A 247 -2.61 -0.37 -10.54
N PRO A 248 -2.85 -0.08 -11.82
CA PRO A 248 -2.71 -1.06 -12.91
C PRO A 248 -1.27 -1.57 -13.08
N CYS A 249 -0.28 -0.85 -12.56
CA CYS A 249 1.14 -1.24 -12.56
C CYS A 249 1.61 -1.84 -11.23
N HIS A 250 0.74 -1.96 -10.21
CA HIS A 250 1.05 -2.52 -8.89
C HIS A 250 2.25 -1.88 -8.14
N ILE A 251 2.41 -0.56 -8.28
CA ILE A 251 3.50 0.19 -7.64
C ILE A 251 3.03 0.87 -6.34
N SER A 252 1.95 1.64 -6.38
CA SER A 252 1.43 2.36 -5.21
C SER A 252 -0.08 2.53 -5.29
N GLN A 253 -0.75 2.25 -4.16
CA GLN A 253 -2.21 2.44 -4.00
C GLN A 253 -2.57 3.74 -3.28
N PHE A 254 -1.59 4.63 -3.05
CA PHE A 254 -1.74 5.81 -2.19
C PHE A 254 -1.57 7.13 -2.93
N ASP A 255 -1.29 7.08 -4.23
CA ASP A 255 -1.05 8.31 -4.98
C ASP A 255 -2.39 8.95 -5.33
N ASP A 256 -2.50 10.27 -5.19
CA ASP A 256 -3.76 11.00 -5.37
C ASP A 256 -4.44 10.69 -6.71
N TRP A 257 -3.67 10.53 -7.79
CA TRP A 257 -4.22 10.26 -9.12
C TRP A 257 -4.92 8.89 -9.21
N ILE A 258 -4.42 7.86 -8.52
CA ILE A 258 -5.03 6.52 -8.58
C ILE A 258 -6.25 6.44 -7.67
N GLN A 259 -6.22 7.14 -6.53
CA GLN A 259 -7.34 7.23 -5.60
C GLN A 259 -8.57 7.91 -6.20
N ASN A 260 -8.38 8.82 -7.15
CA ASN A 260 -9.46 9.55 -7.82
C ASN A 260 -9.83 8.97 -9.20
N LEU A 261 -9.06 8.00 -9.72
CA LEU A 261 -9.19 7.54 -11.10
C LEU A 261 -10.59 6.96 -11.40
N HIS A 262 -11.18 6.24 -10.45
CA HIS A 262 -12.51 5.63 -10.63
C HIS A 262 -13.59 6.70 -10.81
N ILE A 263 -13.54 7.80 -10.05
CA ILE A 263 -14.46 8.93 -10.20
C ILE A 263 -14.24 9.63 -11.54
N GLU A 264 -12.98 9.94 -11.88
CA GLU A 264 -12.68 10.65 -13.12
C GLU A 264 -13.18 9.89 -14.37
N ILE A 265 -13.07 8.55 -14.36
CA ILE A 265 -13.60 7.70 -15.42
C ILE A 265 -15.13 7.61 -15.34
N ALA A 266 -15.69 7.42 -14.14
CA ALA A 266 -17.14 7.26 -13.95
C ALA A 266 -17.93 8.49 -14.41
N ILE A 267 -17.42 9.70 -14.14
CA ILE A 267 -18.02 10.98 -14.60
C ILE A 267 -18.15 11.00 -16.13
N LYS A 268 -17.16 10.46 -16.84
CA LYS A 268 -17.09 10.48 -18.31
C LYS A 268 -17.71 9.24 -18.98
N HIS A 269 -17.85 8.14 -18.24
CA HIS A 269 -18.27 6.84 -18.76
C HIS A 269 -19.38 6.20 -17.90
N LYS A 270 -20.64 6.51 -18.23
CA LYS A 270 -21.84 6.02 -17.54
C LYS A 270 -21.88 4.49 -17.33
N PRO A 271 -21.58 3.63 -18.32
CA PRO A 271 -21.58 2.18 -18.10
C PRO A 271 -20.56 1.72 -17.03
N PHE A 272 -19.46 2.47 -16.86
CA PHE A 272 -18.47 2.19 -15.81
C PHE A 272 -18.97 2.69 -14.45
N SER A 273 -19.61 3.86 -14.40
CA SER A 273 -20.31 4.33 -13.19
C SER A 273 -21.34 3.30 -12.70
N ASP A 274 -22.18 2.77 -13.59
CA ASP A 274 -23.16 1.74 -13.24
C ASP A 274 -22.50 0.44 -12.76
N LYS A 275 -21.34 0.08 -13.34
CA LYS A 275 -20.53 -1.06 -12.88
C LYS A 275 -20.01 -0.84 -11.45
N VAL A 276 -19.49 0.35 -11.14
CA VAL A 276 -19.04 0.72 -9.79
C VAL A 276 -20.19 0.62 -8.79
N LYS A 277 -21.35 1.23 -9.11
CA LYS A 277 -22.56 1.18 -8.26
C LYS A 277 -23.02 -0.27 -7.97
N ARG A 278 -23.04 -1.13 -9.00
CA ARG A 278 -23.39 -2.56 -8.87
C ARG A 278 -22.39 -3.34 -8.04
N SER A 279 -21.10 -3.10 -8.21
CA SER A 279 -20.06 -3.78 -7.43
C SER A 279 -20.22 -3.54 -5.93
N LEU A 280 -20.80 -2.39 -5.56
CA LEU A 280 -21.07 -1.96 -4.18
C LEU A 280 -22.44 -2.40 -3.62
N GLY A 281 -23.23 -3.18 -4.37
CA GLY A 281 -24.38 -3.92 -3.82
C GLY A 281 -25.64 -3.09 -3.47
N GLN A 282 -25.84 -1.93 -4.08
CA GLN A 282 -27.02 -1.08 -3.79
C GLN A 282 -27.94 -0.84 -4.99
N ASN A 283 -29.21 -0.54 -4.69
CA ASN A 283 -30.24 -0.15 -5.67
C ASN A 283 -29.77 1.08 -6.46
N ILE A 284 -29.67 0.92 -7.78
CA ILE A 284 -29.19 1.96 -8.68
C ILE A 284 -30.35 2.91 -8.96
N ASP A 285 -30.29 4.14 -8.46
CA ASP A 285 -31.05 5.22 -9.08
C ASP A 285 -30.34 5.60 -10.40
N GLU A 286 -31.06 5.46 -11.51
CA GLU A 286 -30.52 5.72 -12.85
C GLU A 286 -30.08 7.18 -13.03
N ASN A 287 -30.71 8.10 -12.30
CA ASN A 287 -30.49 9.55 -12.41
C ASN A 287 -29.41 10.09 -11.47
N GLU A 288 -29.02 9.34 -10.44
CA GLU A 288 -28.01 9.76 -9.47
C GLU A 288 -26.60 9.70 -10.10
N THR A 289 -25.80 10.73 -9.86
CA THR A 289 -24.39 10.79 -10.27
C THR A 289 -23.52 9.84 -9.44
N ILE A 290 -22.23 9.70 -9.77
CA ILE A 290 -21.30 8.89 -8.96
C ILE A 290 -20.94 9.61 -7.65
N ASP A 291 -20.83 10.94 -7.69
CA ASP A 291 -20.49 11.75 -6.52
C ASP A 291 -21.65 11.75 -5.50
N GLU A 292 -22.88 11.96 -5.96
CA GLU A 292 -24.09 11.88 -5.11
C GLU A 292 -24.25 10.48 -4.49
N PHE A 293 -23.90 9.43 -5.25
CA PHE A 293 -23.93 8.05 -4.77
C PHE A 293 -22.90 7.78 -3.67
N GLU A 294 -21.64 8.23 -3.86
CA GLU A 294 -20.62 8.10 -2.81
C GLU A 294 -21.00 8.93 -1.57
N GLU A 295 -21.47 10.16 -1.75
CA GLU A 295 -21.89 11.02 -0.64
C GLU A 295 -23.04 10.40 0.15
N ARG A 296 -24.08 9.91 -0.53
CA ARG A 296 -25.22 9.25 0.12
C ARG A 296 -24.79 8.02 0.91
N LEU A 297 -23.92 7.19 0.33
CA LEU A 297 -23.43 6.00 1.02
C LEU A 297 -22.53 6.34 2.22
N LEU A 298 -21.66 7.35 2.09
CA LEU A 298 -20.85 7.83 3.22
C LEU A 298 -21.75 8.39 4.34
N GLN A 299 -22.83 9.10 3.98
CA GLN A 299 -23.85 9.58 4.91
C GLN A 299 -24.63 8.42 5.56
N GLU A 300 -25.01 7.39 4.80
CA GLU A 300 -25.69 6.19 5.32
C GLU A 300 -24.80 5.45 6.32
N ILE A 301 -23.53 5.21 5.97
CA ILE A 301 -22.54 4.60 6.86
C ILE A 301 -22.33 5.47 8.10
N SER A 302 -22.19 6.79 7.94
CA SER A 302 -22.03 7.72 9.06
C SER A 302 -23.25 7.72 9.98
N PHE A 303 -24.46 7.61 9.42
CA PHE A 303 -25.71 7.58 10.17
C PHE A 303 -25.88 6.26 10.94
N GLU A 304 -25.59 5.12 10.30
CA GLU A 304 -25.55 3.80 10.94
C GLU A 304 -24.54 3.79 12.10
N LEU A 305 -23.33 4.34 11.88
CA LEU A 305 -22.33 4.48 12.92
C LEU A 305 -22.79 5.36 14.09
N ALA A 306 -23.47 6.47 13.80
CA ALA A 306 -23.96 7.40 14.82
C ALA A 306 -25.08 6.80 15.68
N ILE A 307 -25.91 5.92 15.12
CA ILE A 307 -27.02 5.27 15.82
C ILE A 307 -26.53 4.05 16.61
N ASP A 308 -25.82 3.15 15.96
CA ASP A 308 -25.50 1.83 16.52
C ASP A 308 -24.23 1.85 17.39
N PHE A 309 -23.37 2.86 17.20
CA PHE A 309 -22.09 3.01 17.90
C PHE A 309 -21.92 4.44 18.45
N PRO A 310 -22.77 4.85 19.42
CA PRO A 310 -22.70 6.19 20.01
C PRO A 310 -21.30 6.42 20.60
N TYR A 311 -20.71 7.60 20.47
CA TYR A 311 -19.34 7.91 20.96
C TYR A 311 -18.18 7.32 20.14
N ALA A 312 -18.42 6.55 19.07
CA ALA A 312 -17.34 5.97 18.24
C ALA A 312 -16.38 7.03 17.66
N HIS A 313 -16.87 8.21 17.28
CA HIS A 313 -16.07 9.35 16.78
C HIS A 313 -14.96 9.83 17.74
N LYS A 314 -15.10 9.60 19.05
CA LYS A 314 -14.08 10.00 20.05
C LYS A 314 -12.98 8.97 20.21
N ILE A 315 -13.16 7.76 19.68
CA ILE A 315 -12.18 6.69 19.75
C ILE A 315 -11.36 6.70 18.47
N ALA A 316 -10.05 6.94 18.62
CA ALA A 316 -9.16 7.08 17.48
C ALA A 316 -9.21 5.87 16.54
N ASN A 317 -9.45 6.13 15.25
CA ASN A 317 -9.58 5.16 14.16
C ASN A 317 -10.75 4.16 14.25
N LEU A 318 -11.63 4.24 15.25
CA LEU A 318 -12.70 3.26 15.41
C LEU A 318 -13.72 3.33 14.27
N GLU A 319 -14.20 4.52 13.92
CA GLU A 319 -15.17 4.73 12.82
C GLU A 319 -14.66 4.17 11.49
N LYS A 320 -13.36 4.39 11.20
CA LYS A 320 -12.71 3.87 10.00
C LYS A 320 -12.73 2.35 9.97
N HIS A 321 -12.44 1.69 11.10
CA HIS A 321 -12.46 0.23 11.18
C HIS A 321 -13.88 -0.34 11.14
N LEU A 322 -14.85 0.30 11.80
CA LEU A 322 -16.25 -0.11 11.78
C LEU A 322 -16.87 0.02 10.39
N SER A 323 -16.63 1.14 9.68
CA SER A 323 -17.10 1.34 8.31
C SER A 323 -16.65 0.20 7.39
N ARG A 324 -15.36 -0.18 7.49
CA ARG A 324 -14.78 -1.26 6.69
C ARG A 324 -15.34 -2.63 7.08
N LEU A 325 -15.50 -2.88 8.38
CA LEU A 325 -16.07 -4.11 8.90
C LEU A 325 -17.51 -4.31 8.39
N LEU A 326 -18.37 -3.29 8.52
CA LEU A 326 -19.76 -3.31 8.04
C LEU A 326 -19.82 -3.56 6.53
N ALA A 327 -19.02 -2.85 5.75
CA ALA A 327 -18.96 -3.02 4.30
C ALA A 327 -18.55 -4.45 3.90
N ARG A 328 -17.50 -5.00 4.53
CA ARG A 328 -17.01 -6.36 4.24
C ARG A 328 -18.00 -7.44 4.69
N LYS A 329 -18.61 -7.28 5.86
CA LYS A 329 -19.64 -8.21 6.37
C LYS A 329 -20.80 -8.31 5.39
N LYS A 330 -21.35 -7.17 4.93
CA LYS A 330 -22.45 -7.12 3.96
C LYS A 330 -22.09 -7.82 2.64
N GLN A 331 -20.88 -7.59 2.14
CA GLN A 331 -20.42 -8.27 0.92
C GLN A 331 -20.29 -9.78 1.08
N LEU A 332 -19.81 -10.23 2.24
CA LEU A 332 -19.68 -11.65 2.53
C LEU A 332 -21.05 -12.33 2.64
N GLU A 333 -22.03 -11.65 3.23
CA GLU A 333 -23.44 -12.10 3.30
C GLU A 333 -24.10 -12.19 1.92
N GLU A 334 -23.83 -11.24 1.02
CA GLU A 334 -24.45 -11.19 -0.31
C GLU A 334 -23.79 -12.10 -1.36
N LYS A 335 -22.45 -12.19 -1.35
CA LYS A 335 -21.67 -12.84 -2.42
C LYS A 335 -21.03 -14.16 -2.01
N GLY A 336 -20.89 -14.45 -0.71
CA GLY A 336 -20.34 -15.69 -0.20
C GLY A 336 -18.89 -15.98 -0.65
N ASN A 337 -18.05 -14.95 -0.71
CA ASN A 337 -16.70 -15.04 -1.27
C ASN A 337 -15.63 -15.25 -0.18
N ASP A 338 -14.94 -16.40 -0.21
CA ASP A 338 -13.98 -16.79 0.84
C ASP A 338 -12.78 -15.83 1.01
N TYR A 339 -12.41 -15.05 -0.02
CA TYR A 339 -11.23 -14.16 0.03
C TYR A 339 -11.41 -12.93 0.95
N ASP A 340 -12.65 -12.58 1.29
CA ASP A 340 -12.95 -11.44 2.15
C ASP A 340 -12.92 -11.80 3.65
N ILE A 341 -12.75 -13.09 3.99
CA ILE A 341 -12.74 -13.58 5.37
C ILE A 341 -11.55 -13.02 6.16
N ASP A 342 -10.34 -13.07 5.60
CA ASP A 342 -9.13 -12.59 6.28
C ASP A 342 -9.17 -11.08 6.55
N ASP A 343 -9.61 -10.28 5.57
CA ASP A 343 -9.75 -8.83 5.77
C ASP A 343 -10.87 -8.53 6.77
N LEU A 344 -12.01 -9.23 6.71
CA LEU A 344 -13.08 -9.07 7.70
C LEU A 344 -12.58 -9.33 9.13
N ILE A 345 -11.89 -10.44 9.36
CA ILE A 345 -11.31 -10.78 10.67
C ILE A 345 -10.25 -9.74 11.08
N ASN A 346 -9.43 -9.27 10.15
CA ASN A 346 -8.46 -8.22 10.42
C ASN A 346 -9.13 -6.90 10.82
N GLN A 347 -10.23 -6.49 10.16
CA GLN A 347 -10.99 -5.31 10.58
C GLN A 347 -11.66 -5.52 11.94
N CYS A 348 -12.15 -6.73 12.25
CA CYS A 348 -12.66 -7.06 13.59
C CYS A 348 -11.58 -6.84 14.66
N GLN A 349 -10.37 -7.37 14.43
CA GLN A 349 -9.24 -7.16 15.34
C GLN A 349 -8.91 -5.69 15.51
N LYS A 350 -8.86 -4.92 14.42
CA LYS A 350 -8.51 -3.50 14.46
C LYS A 350 -9.55 -2.63 15.18
N ALA A 351 -10.84 -2.91 14.98
CA ALA A 351 -11.91 -2.25 15.72
C ALA A 351 -11.78 -2.52 17.23
N LEU A 352 -11.59 -3.79 17.62
CA LEU A 352 -11.39 -4.16 19.02
C LEU A 352 -10.10 -3.57 19.60
N GLU A 353 -8.99 -3.54 18.86
CA GLU A 353 -7.74 -2.91 19.29
C GLU A 353 -7.94 -1.44 19.64
N ALA A 354 -8.71 -0.69 18.83
CA ALA A 354 -9.04 0.70 19.11
C ALA A 354 -9.82 0.84 20.43
N CYS A 355 -10.83 -0.01 20.66
CA CYS A 355 -11.60 -0.01 21.90
C CYS A 355 -10.75 -0.39 23.12
N PHE A 356 -9.97 -1.47 23.05
CA PHE A 356 -9.15 -1.91 24.19
C PHE A 356 -8.02 -0.93 24.52
N LYS A 357 -7.49 -0.19 23.53
CA LYS A 357 -6.59 0.95 23.80
C LYS A 357 -7.33 2.05 24.57
N GLN A 358 -8.53 2.42 24.13
CA GLN A 358 -9.33 3.42 24.83
C GLN A 358 -9.64 2.99 26.28
N MET A 359 -10.02 1.73 26.48
CA MET A 359 -10.26 1.17 27.82
C MET A 359 -9.05 1.32 28.75
N LEU A 360 -7.83 1.09 28.25
CA LEU A 360 -6.61 1.27 29.06
C LEU A 360 -6.33 2.71 29.45
N GLN A 361 -6.92 3.69 28.76
CA GLN A 361 -6.84 5.10 29.14
C GLN A 361 -7.87 5.46 30.22
N ILE A 362 -9.04 4.81 30.22
CA ILE A 362 -10.13 5.03 31.17
C ILE A 362 -9.88 4.24 32.45
N TRP A 363 -9.73 2.92 32.35
CA TRP A 363 -9.42 2.00 33.44
C TRP A 363 -7.92 1.75 33.53
N LYS A 364 -7.18 2.79 33.94
CA LYS A 364 -5.72 2.74 33.99
C LYS A 364 -5.20 1.71 34.97
N HIS A 365 -4.18 0.96 34.58
CA HIS A 365 -3.54 -0.03 35.45
C HIS A 365 -2.82 0.67 36.63
N PRO A 366 -3.28 0.54 37.90
CA PRO A 366 -2.75 1.33 39.02
C PRO A 366 -1.28 1.05 39.32
N HIS A 367 -0.86 -0.20 39.13
CA HIS A 367 0.50 -0.67 39.38
C HIS A 367 1.28 -0.97 38.10
N ALA A 368 0.96 -0.31 36.97
CA ALA A 368 1.60 -0.65 35.69
C ALA A 368 3.12 -0.54 35.80
N HIS A 369 3.62 0.45 36.56
CA HIS A 369 5.03 0.70 36.85
C HIS A 369 5.77 -0.46 37.55
N MET A 370 5.07 -1.31 38.31
CA MET A 370 5.67 -2.50 38.94
C MET A 370 5.80 -3.67 37.96
N ILE A 371 5.00 -3.69 36.88
CA ILE A 371 5.06 -4.69 35.80
C ILE A 371 6.14 -4.28 34.75
N ILE A 372 6.78 -3.12 34.92
CA ILE A 372 7.84 -2.57 34.04
C ILE A 372 9.21 -3.29 34.19
N ALA A 373 9.32 -4.37 34.98
CA ALA A 373 10.58 -5.11 35.08
C ALA A 373 10.57 -6.40 34.22
N PRO A 374 11.10 -6.39 32.97
CA PRO A 374 11.26 -7.59 32.16
C PRO A 374 12.19 -8.65 32.80
N LYS A 375 12.90 -8.29 33.87
CA LYS A 375 13.89 -9.12 34.54
C LYS A 375 13.31 -10.22 35.45
N TYR A 376 12.00 -10.20 35.75
CA TYR A 376 11.38 -11.09 36.74
C TYR A 376 10.16 -11.87 36.26
N SER A 377 9.77 -11.77 34.99
CA SER A 377 8.49 -12.29 34.51
C SER A 377 8.67 -13.29 33.38
N ASN A 378 8.22 -14.53 33.60
CA ASN A 378 8.11 -15.55 32.57
C ASN A 378 6.62 -15.89 32.30
N LYS A 379 6.35 -16.77 31.32
CA LYS A 379 4.98 -17.21 30.97
C LYS A 379 4.20 -17.73 32.19
N ASN A 380 4.86 -18.44 33.10
CA ASN A 380 4.23 -18.99 34.30
C ASN A 380 3.80 -17.87 35.24
N THR A 381 4.60 -16.82 35.39
CA THR A 381 4.26 -15.63 36.19
C THR A 381 2.98 -14.94 35.69
N LEU A 382 2.80 -14.80 34.36
CA LEU A 382 1.59 -14.20 33.80
C LEU A 382 0.36 -15.08 34.03
N ASN A 383 0.48 -16.39 33.83
CA ASN A 383 -0.59 -17.35 34.08
C ASN A 383 -1.02 -17.36 35.56
N ASP A 384 -0.05 -17.41 36.46
CA ASP A 384 -0.30 -17.38 37.91
C ASP A 384 -0.99 -16.08 38.31
N THR A 385 -0.53 -14.94 37.78
CA THR A 385 -1.13 -13.63 38.05
C THR A 385 -2.58 -13.54 37.58
N LEU A 386 -2.86 -13.99 36.35
CA LEU A 386 -4.23 -14.01 35.80
C LEU A 386 -5.13 -14.92 36.64
N ASN A 387 -4.67 -16.13 36.98
CA ASN A 387 -5.45 -17.07 37.79
C ASN A 387 -5.69 -16.56 39.22
N LEU A 388 -4.69 -15.92 39.85
CA LEU A 388 -4.84 -15.35 41.20
C LEU A 388 -5.83 -14.18 41.22
N ARG A 389 -5.80 -13.32 40.19
CA ARG A 389 -6.67 -12.14 40.12
C ARG A 389 -8.07 -12.43 39.59
N LEU A 390 -8.22 -13.39 38.69
CA LEU A 390 -9.43 -13.57 37.88
C LEU A 390 -10.00 -14.99 37.90
N GLY A 391 -9.35 -15.95 38.56
CA GLY A 391 -9.79 -17.35 38.57
C GLY A 391 -11.13 -17.62 39.26
N GLN A 392 -11.69 -16.63 39.96
CA GLN A 392 -13.07 -16.66 40.47
C GLN A 392 -14.11 -16.17 39.44
N LEU A 393 -13.67 -15.36 38.46
CA LEU A 393 -14.52 -14.73 37.45
C LEU A 393 -14.53 -15.51 36.14
N PHE A 394 -13.39 -16.12 35.78
CA PHE A 394 -13.22 -16.83 34.52
C PHE A 394 -12.62 -18.22 34.72
N GLU A 395 -12.93 -19.13 33.79
CA GLU A 395 -12.35 -20.48 33.80
C GLU A 395 -10.84 -20.46 33.59
N LYS A 396 -10.12 -21.26 34.39
CA LYS A 396 -8.64 -21.35 34.36
C LYS A 396 -8.09 -21.65 32.97
N LYS A 397 -8.71 -22.58 32.23
CA LYS A 397 -8.28 -22.97 30.88
C LYS A 397 -8.32 -21.79 29.89
N LEU A 398 -9.31 -20.91 30.03
CA LEU A 398 -9.43 -19.72 29.19
C LEU A 398 -8.32 -18.71 29.53
N LEU A 399 -8.04 -18.50 30.82
CA LEU A 399 -6.96 -17.63 31.29
C LEU A 399 -5.57 -18.14 30.85
N GLU A 400 -5.35 -19.46 30.86
CA GLU A 400 -4.13 -20.09 30.34
C GLU A 400 -3.88 -19.77 28.86
N SER A 401 -4.92 -19.79 28.03
CA SER A 401 -4.79 -19.40 26.62
C SER A 401 -4.39 -17.94 26.44
N TYR A 402 -4.89 -17.03 27.28
CA TYR A 402 -4.48 -15.63 27.28
C TYR A 402 -3.06 -15.42 27.80
N ALA A 403 -2.60 -16.25 28.75
CA ALA A 403 -1.23 -16.21 29.26
C ALA A 403 -0.16 -16.53 28.20
N ASN A 404 -0.54 -17.10 27.05
CA ASN A 404 0.34 -17.28 25.88
C ASN A 404 0.68 -15.98 25.13
N ALA A 405 0.10 -14.83 25.50
CA ALA A 405 0.42 -13.55 24.89
C ALA A 405 1.91 -13.19 25.07
N ARG A 406 2.52 -12.59 24.04
CA ARG A 406 3.92 -12.15 24.10
C ARG A 406 4.10 -11.10 25.20
N TYR A 407 4.90 -11.43 26.23
CA TYR A 407 5.10 -10.58 27.41
C TYR A 407 5.54 -9.15 27.06
N SER A 408 6.46 -8.97 26.10
CA SER A 408 6.91 -7.64 25.67
C SER A 408 5.76 -6.75 25.18
N ASN A 409 4.72 -7.34 24.59
CA ASN A 409 3.57 -6.61 24.08
C ASN A 409 2.58 -6.30 25.21
N VAL A 410 2.42 -7.22 26.18
CA VAL A 410 1.61 -6.97 27.39
C VAL A 410 2.24 -5.83 28.22
N PHE A 411 3.57 -5.86 28.33
CA PHE A 411 4.35 -4.79 28.93
C PHE A 411 4.13 -3.45 28.21
N SER A 412 4.17 -3.43 26.87
CA SER A 412 3.92 -2.22 26.09
C SER A 412 2.50 -1.68 26.30
N ALA A 413 1.49 -2.56 26.36
CA ALA A 413 0.12 -2.19 26.68
C ALA A 413 -0.02 -1.58 28.09
N ASN A 414 0.60 -2.19 29.10
CA ASN A 414 0.62 -1.67 30.47
C ASN A 414 1.33 -0.30 30.55
N GLY A 415 2.45 -0.13 29.84
CA GLY A 415 3.16 1.15 29.78
C GLY A 415 2.36 2.25 29.09
N PHE A 416 1.57 1.91 28.08
CA PHE A 416 0.61 2.84 27.47
C PHE A 416 -0.48 3.26 28.46
N SER A 417 -1.06 2.31 29.21
CA SER A 417 -2.06 2.60 30.24
C SER A 417 -1.54 3.57 31.33
N ALA A 418 -0.26 3.45 31.70
CA ALA A 418 0.40 4.35 32.63
C ALA A 418 0.88 5.68 32.03
N GLY A 419 0.68 5.92 30.73
CA GLY A 419 1.13 7.14 30.04
C GLY A 419 2.64 7.21 29.79
N VAL A 420 3.36 6.09 29.89
CA VAL A 420 4.80 5.99 29.59
C VAL A 420 5.04 5.89 28.09
N PHE A 421 4.14 5.21 27.37
CA PHE A 421 4.18 5.10 25.91
C PHE A 421 3.01 5.85 25.30
N SER A 422 3.24 6.51 24.16
CA SER A 422 2.21 7.24 23.42
C SER A 422 1.31 6.34 22.58
N ASP A 423 1.80 5.17 22.16
CA ASP A 423 1.03 4.16 21.42
C ASP A 423 1.58 2.76 21.72
N PRO A 424 0.76 1.77 22.10
CA PRO A 424 1.24 0.43 22.30
C PRO A 424 1.33 -0.25 20.93
N LYS A 425 2.54 -0.69 20.54
CA LYS A 425 2.77 -1.58 19.39
C LYS A 425 2.32 -3.02 19.71
N ALA A 426 1.17 -3.15 20.34
CA ALA A 426 0.62 -4.40 20.85
C ALA A 426 -0.60 -4.81 20.02
N SER A 427 -0.69 -6.10 19.69
CA SER A 427 -1.87 -6.69 19.06
C SER A 427 -3.02 -6.86 20.07
N LEU A 428 -4.21 -7.21 19.57
CA LEU A 428 -5.43 -7.39 20.37
C LEU A 428 -5.22 -8.24 21.64
N LYS A 429 -4.62 -9.43 21.54
CA LYS A 429 -4.50 -10.37 22.67
C LYS A 429 -3.72 -9.77 23.86
N PRO A 430 -2.53 -9.17 23.69
CA PRO A 430 -1.87 -8.42 24.75
C PRO A 430 -2.67 -7.25 25.35
N LEU A 431 -3.43 -6.51 24.53
CA LEU A 431 -4.29 -5.43 25.01
C LEU A 431 -5.41 -5.97 25.92
N ILE A 432 -6.04 -7.09 25.53
CA ILE A 432 -7.05 -7.77 26.35
C ILE A 432 -6.43 -8.22 27.69
N VAL A 433 -5.24 -8.84 27.66
CA VAL A 433 -4.54 -9.27 28.89
C VAL A 433 -4.29 -8.08 29.82
N SER A 434 -3.84 -6.94 29.29
CA SER A 434 -3.62 -5.72 30.06
C SER A 434 -4.92 -5.23 30.73
N ASN A 435 -6.03 -5.23 30.00
CA ASN A 435 -7.35 -4.85 30.53
C ASN A 435 -7.87 -5.85 31.58
N LEU A 436 -7.68 -7.16 31.36
CA LEU A 436 -8.04 -8.22 32.31
C LEU A 436 -7.36 -7.98 33.67
N LEU A 437 -6.07 -7.63 33.65
CA LEU A 437 -5.31 -7.34 34.87
C LEU A 437 -5.86 -6.13 35.65
N CYS A 438 -6.57 -5.21 35.00
CA CYS A 438 -7.16 -4.02 35.61
C CYS A 438 -8.51 -4.29 36.30
N ILE A 439 -9.21 -5.38 35.96
CA ILE A 439 -10.57 -5.67 36.43
C ILE A 439 -10.71 -5.62 37.97
N PRO A 440 -9.83 -6.25 38.78
CA PRO A 440 -10.01 -6.25 40.24
C PRO A 440 -9.94 -4.86 40.86
N ASP A 441 -9.20 -3.94 40.23
CA ASP A 441 -8.98 -2.59 40.73
C ASP A 441 -10.05 -1.60 40.25
N HIS A 442 -10.88 -2.00 39.27
CA HIS A 442 -11.81 -1.14 38.56
C HIS A 442 -13.19 -1.79 38.40
N GLN A 443 -14.02 -1.75 39.44
CA GLN A 443 -15.38 -2.27 39.39
C GLN A 443 -16.41 -1.13 39.27
N PRO A 444 -17.35 -1.17 38.29
CA PRO A 444 -17.55 -2.22 37.28
C PRO A 444 -16.68 -2.02 36.02
N HIS A 445 -16.10 -3.09 35.47
CA HIS A 445 -15.29 -3.06 34.23
C HIS A 445 -16.06 -3.63 33.02
N PRO A 446 -15.95 -3.07 31.80
CA PRO A 446 -16.73 -3.55 30.63
C PRO A 446 -16.62 -5.06 30.35
N LEU A 447 -15.45 -5.65 30.57
CA LEU A 447 -15.20 -7.10 30.39
C LEU A 447 -16.02 -8.03 31.30
N ILE A 448 -16.66 -7.51 32.35
CA ILE A 448 -17.46 -8.32 33.31
C ILE A 448 -18.87 -7.76 33.51
N GLN A 449 -19.21 -6.64 32.87
CA GLN A 449 -20.52 -6.02 32.99
C GLN A 449 -21.59 -6.77 32.19
N ARG A 450 -21.23 -7.45 31.10
CA ARG A 450 -22.13 -8.31 30.34
C ARG A 450 -22.39 -9.61 31.09
N SER A 451 -23.65 -10.07 31.11
CA SER A 451 -24.03 -11.34 31.75
C SER A 451 -23.28 -12.56 31.20
N ASN A 452 -22.81 -12.47 29.94
CA ASN A 452 -22.13 -13.54 29.22
C ASN A 452 -20.61 -13.34 29.16
N ALA A 453 -20.01 -12.63 30.13
CA ALA A 453 -18.59 -12.28 30.16
C ALA A 453 -17.63 -13.43 29.83
N GLN A 454 -17.90 -14.65 30.33
CA GLN A 454 -17.10 -15.84 30.03
C GLN A 454 -17.13 -16.21 28.52
N GLN A 455 -18.31 -16.14 27.88
CA GLN A 455 -18.48 -16.44 26.47
C GLN A 455 -17.94 -15.31 25.58
N ASP A 456 -18.11 -14.06 26.00
CA ASP A 456 -17.55 -12.89 25.32
C ASP A 456 -16.01 -12.98 25.30
N LEU A 457 -15.40 -13.33 26.44
CA LEU A 457 -13.95 -13.50 26.54
C LEU A 457 -13.42 -14.67 25.68
N ALA A 458 -14.20 -15.74 25.54
CA ALA A 458 -13.87 -16.84 24.63
C ALA A 458 -13.98 -16.43 23.14
N SER A 459 -14.96 -15.60 22.78
CA SER A 459 -15.13 -15.09 21.41
C SER A 459 -14.03 -14.11 21.03
N LEU A 460 -13.62 -13.24 21.94
CA LEU A 460 -12.44 -12.38 21.79
C LEU A 460 -11.16 -13.20 21.55
N LEU A 461 -11.01 -14.33 22.25
CA LEU A 461 -9.85 -15.21 22.09
C LEU A 461 -9.84 -15.84 20.69
N LYS A 462 -11.00 -16.31 20.20
CA LYS A 462 -11.13 -16.84 18.84
C LYS A 462 -10.66 -15.81 17.81
N ILE A 463 -11.15 -14.57 17.89
CA ILE A 463 -10.73 -13.48 16.98
C ILE A 463 -9.22 -13.28 17.03
N CYS A 464 -8.58 -13.35 18.20
CA CYS A 464 -7.13 -13.23 18.33
C CYS A 464 -6.36 -14.36 17.65
N GLU A 465 -6.89 -15.58 17.69
CA GLU A 465 -6.22 -16.80 17.22
C GLU A 465 -6.47 -17.05 15.73
N SER A 466 -7.61 -16.58 15.21
CA SER A 466 -8.02 -16.63 13.79
C SER A 466 -6.98 -16.10 12.79
N ARG A 467 -6.04 -15.25 13.22
CA ARG A 467 -4.95 -14.73 12.38
C ARG A 467 -3.76 -15.69 12.27
N ASN A 468 -3.51 -16.52 13.28
CA ASN A 468 -2.36 -17.42 13.27
C ASN A 468 -2.59 -18.61 12.33
N ASP A 469 -3.85 -18.99 12.13
CA ASP A 469 -4.24 -20.09 11.24
C ASP A 469 -4.17 -19.71 9.75
N SER A 470 -4.23 -18.41 9.40
CA SER A 470 -4.12 -17.91 8.02
C SER A 470 -2.69 -17.59 7.55
N THR A 471 -1.72 -17.43 8.46
CA THR A 471 -0.30 -17.18 8.13
C THR A 471 0.56 -18.44 7.94
N HIS A 472 0.06 -19.62 8.33
CA HIS A 472 0.74 -20.90 8.13
C HIS A 472 -0.22 -21.84 7.42
N ASP A 473 0.26 -22.52 6.39
CA ASP A 473 -0.38 -23.57 5.57
C ASP A 473 -1.04 -24.67 6.44
N SER A 474 -2.13 -24.33 7.14
CA SER A 474 -2.80 -25.17 8.12
C SER A 474 -4.22 -25.43 7.65
N ALA A 475 -4.64 -26.68 7.74
CA ALA A 475 -5.85 -27.23 7.12
C ALA A 475 -7.20 -26.71 7.71
N ASN A 476 -7.19 -25.59 8.43
CA ASN A 476 -8.37 -25.00 9.09
C ASN A 476 -8.57 -23.55 8.59
N GLU A 477 -8.95 -23.39 7.32
CA GLU A 477 -9.49 -22.11 6.84
C GLU A 477 -10.80 -21.80 7.60
N ILE A 478 -10.95 -20.56 8.07
CA ILE A 478 -12.15 -20.10 8.73
C ILE A 478 -13.29 -20.08 7.71
N ASP A 479 -14.40 -20.73 8.01
CA ASP A 479 -15.56 -20.72 7.12
C ASP A 479 -16.36 -19.40 7.23
N ILE A 480 -17.13 -19.10 6.17
CA ILE A 480 -17.96 -17.90 6.08
C ILE A 480 -18.91 -17.75 7.29
N PRO A 481 -19.64 -18.79 7.74
CA PRO A 481 -20.52 -18.68 8.90
C PRO A 481 -19.77 -18.26 10.18
N THR A 482 -18.57 -18.80 10.41
CA THR A 482 -17.75 -18.43 11.57
C THR A 482 -17.27 -16.99 11.45
N ALA A 483 -16.80 -16.57 10.28
CA ALA A 483 -16.36 -15.19 10.04
C ALA A 483 -17.48 -14.18 10.28
N LEU A 484 -18.68 -14.47 9.77
CA LEU A 484 -19.87 -13.64 9.98
C LEU A 484 -20.26 -13.60 11.46
N ALA A 485 -20.25 -14.73 12.17
CA ALA A 485 -20.55 -14.77 13.60
C ALA A 485 -19.55 -13.96 14.44
N LEU A 486 -18.25 -14.04 14.13
CA LEU A 486 -17.21 -13.24 14.79
C LEU A 486 -17.35 -11.74 14.49
N SER A 487 -17.74 -11.39 13.26
CA SER A 487 -18.01 -9.99 12.89
C SER A 487 -19.22 -9.43 13.62
N GLN A 488 -20.30 -10.21 13.75
CA GLN A 488 -21.48 -9.82 14.52
C GLN A 488 -21.14 -9.64 15.99
N PHE A 489 -20.43 -10.59 16.59
CA PHE A 489 -19.95 -10.46 17.96
C PHE A 489 -19.12 -9.18 18.15
N THR A 490 -18.23 -8.87 17.20
CA THR A 490 -17.42 -7.65 17.26
C THR A 490 -18.29 -6.40 17.27
N LEU A 491 -19.29 -6.32 16.38
CA LEU A 491 -20.22 -5.20 16.33
C LEU A 491 -21.02 -5.08 17.64
N ASP A 492 -21.58 -6.19 18.15
CA ASP A 492 -22.34 -6.19 19.41
C ASP A 492 -21.48 -5.77 20.61
N TRP A 493 -20.21 -6.16 20.63
CA TRP A 493 -19.28 -5.81 21.70
C TRP A 493 -18.87 -4.34 21.62
N VAL A 494 -18.56 -3.84 20.43
CA VAL A 494 -18.19 -2.43 20.23
C VAL A 494 -19.39 -1.53 20.54
N SER A 495 -20.58 -1.85 20.04
CA SER A 495 -21.82 -1.11 20.34
C SER A 495 -22.02 -1.01 21.85
N PHE A 496 -21.94 -2.14 22.57
CA PHE A 496 -22.01 -2.16 24.03
C PHE A 496 -20.95 -1.26 24.71
N PHE A 497 -19.68 -1.35 24.30
CA PHE A 497 -18.62 -0.56 24.90
C PHE A 497 -18.83 0.94 24.65
N THR A 498 -19.16 1.30 23.42
CA THR A 498 -19.37 2.69 23.01
C THR A 498 -20.61 3.30 23.69
N ALA A 499 -21.63 2.49 23.97
CA ALA A 499 -22.80 2.89 24.76
C ALA A 499 -22.52 3.07 26.27
N ILE A 500 -21.49 2.43 26.83
CA ILE A 500 -21.05 2.71 28.22
C ILE A 500 -20.38 4.09 28.33
N GLU A 501 -19.72 4.53 27.26
CA GLU A 501 -19.00 5.80 27.20
C GLU A 501 -19.89 7.00 26.85
N ALA A 502 -21.05 6.74 26.24
CA ALA A 502 -22.05 7.74 25.87
C ALA A 502 -22.77 8.29 27.11
#